data_AF-A0A376ZZB3-F1
#
_entry.id   AF-A0A376ZZB3-F1
#
_cell.length_a   1.000
_cell.length_b   1.000
_cell.length_c   1.000
_cell.angle_alpha   90.00
_cell.angle_beta   90.00
_cell.angle_gamma   90.00
#
_symmetry.space_group_name_H-M   'P 1'
#
loop_
_entity.id
_entity.type
_entity.pdbx_description
1 polymer ?
#
loop_
_entity_poly.entity_id
_entity_poly.type
_entity_poly.pdbx_seq_one_letter_code
_entity_poly.pdbx_strand_id
1 'polypeptide(L)'
;MTEAFFSALPLMLKGDPVITIAPLSWKNSQGESALNLSLFLKDPATTKEAPQTLAQEVDRSVKSLDAKLTIPVDMATEFMTQVAKLEGYQEDQAKKLAKQQVEGASAMGQMFRLTTLQDNTITTSLQYTNGQITLNGQKMPLEDFVGMFAMLALNVPVVPAIPQQ
;
A
#
# COMPACT_ATOMS: atom_id res chain seq x y z
N MET A 1 8.41 -12.87 -22.26
CA MET A 1 7.55 -13.42 -21.19
C MET A 1 6.55 -12.36 -20.69
N THR A 2 6.99 -11.16 -20.31
CA THR A 2 6.11 -10.05 -19.91
C THR A 2 5.21 -9.53 -21.03
N GLU A 3 5.72 -9.44 -22.25
CA GLU A 3 4.98 -8.94 -23.43
C GLU A 3 3.76 -9.80 -23.80
N ALA A 4 3.89 -11.13 -23.68
CA ALA A 4 2.80 -12.08 -23.92
C ALA A 4 1.69 -11.96 -22.86
N PHE A 5 2.05 -11.64 -21.62
CA PHE A 5 1.10 -11.42 -20.54
C PHE A 5 0.29 -10.13 -20.77
N PHE A 6 0.95 -9.01 -21.05
CA PHE A 6 0.25 -7.74 -21.27
C PHE A 6 -0.60 -7.72 -22.55
N SER A 7 -0.19 -8.43 -23.60
CA SER A 7 -1.00 -8.59 -24.82
C SER A 7 -2.22 -9.48 -24.63
N ALA A 8 -2.16 -10.47 -23.72
CA ALA A 8 -3.31 -11.31 -23.37
C ALA A 8 -4.24 -10.67 -22.33
N LEU A 9 -3.81 -9.62 -21.64
CA LEU A 9 -4.57 -8.99 -20.56
C LEU A 9 -6.00 -8.56 -20.99
N PRO A 10 -6.24 -7.92 -22.15
CA PRO A 10 -7.60 -7.59 -22.58
C PRO A 10 -8.49 -8.82 -22.79
N LEU A 11 -7.91 -9.96 -23.20
CA LEU A 11 -8.64 -11.22 -23.35
C LEU A 11 -8.97 -11.81 -21.97
N MET A 12 -8.04 -11.75 -21.02
CA MET A 12 -8.25 -12.24 -19.66
C MET A 12 -9.32 -11.44 -18.91
N LEU A 13 -9.37 -10.12 -19.11
CA LEU A 13 -10.35 -9.23 -18.47
C LEU A 13 -11.80 -9.58 -18.83
N LYS A 14 -12.05 -10.19 -19.99
CA LYS A 14 -13.38 -10.70 -20.38
C LYS A 14 -13.92 -11.80 -19.47
N GLY A 15 -13.05 -12.48 -18.74
CA GLY A 15 -13.41 -13.57 -17.84
C GLY A 15 -13.59 -13.13 -16.38
N ASP A 16 -13.69 -11.82 -16.10
CA ASP A 16 -13.73 -11.26 -14.74
C ASP A 16 -12.67 -11.86 -13.81
N PRO A 17 -11.37 -11.74 -14.15
CA PRO A 17 -10.32 -12.47 -13.47
C PRO A 17 -10.15 -11.99 -12.03
N VAL A 18 -9.72 -12.94 -11.18
CA VAL A 18 -9.42 -12.69 -9.77
C VAL A 18 -7.93 -12.89 -9.54
N ILE A 19 -7.29 -11.89 -8.92
CA ILE A 19 -5.88 -11.95 -8.51
C ILE A 19 -5.85 -11.99 -6.99
N THR A 20 -5.28 -13.06 -6.43
CA THR A 20 -5.17 -13.22 -4.98
C THR A 20 -3.73 -13.48 -4.59
N ILE A 21 -3.28 -12.78 -3.54
CA ILE A 21 -2.03 -13.02 -2.81
C ILE A 21 -2.43 -13.23 -1.35
N ALA A 22 -2.37 -14.45 -0.83
CA ALA A 22 -2.84 -14.73 0.53
C ALA A 22 -2.18 -15.98 1.15
N PRO A 23 -1.42 -15.82 2.26
CA PRO A 23 -0.67 -14.63 2.66
C PRO A 23 0.71 -14.58 1.97
N LEU A 24 1.14 -13.38 1.55
CA LEU A 24 2.57 -13.12 1.37
C LEU A 24 3.16 -12.77 2.73
N SER A 25 4.03 -13.65 3.25
CA SER A 25 4.66 -13.49 4.56
C SER A 25 6.11 -13.05 4.41
N TRP A 26 6.52 -12.10 5.26
CA TRP A 26 7.91 -11.68 5.41
C TRP A 26 8.32 -11.78 6.87
N LYS A 27 9.36 -12.56 7.16
CA LYS A 27 9.77 -12.87 8.53
C LYS A 27 11.22 -12.49 8.81
N ASN A 28 11.47 -11.99 10.01
CA ASN A 28 12.82 -11.89 10.59
C ASN A 28 12.82 -12.42 12.04
N SER A 29 13.91 -12.17 12.78
CA SER A 29 14.07 -12.63 14.17
C SER A 29 13.12 -11.94 15.16
N GLN A 30 12.51 -10.81 14.80
CA GLN A 30 11.65 -9.98 15.66
C GLN A 30 10.17 -10.05 15.30
N GLY A 31 9.76 -10.82 14.27
CA GLY A 31 8.35 -11.01 13.95
C GLY A 31 8.09 -11.35 12.48
N GLU A 32 6.81 -11.30 12.13
CA GLU A 32 6.29 -11.67 10.81
C GLU A 32 5.31 -10.62 10.30
N SER A 33 5.58 -10.06 9.13
CA SER A 33 4.65 -9.26 8.34
C SER A 33 3.83 -10.12 7.40
N ALA A 34 2.61 -9.68 7.12
CA ALA A 34 1.74 -10.35 6.17
C ALA A 34 1.02 -9.34 5.28
N LEU A 35 0.97 -9.64 3.98
CA LEU A 35 0.10 -8.99 3.00
C LEU A 35 -0.93 -10.00 2.50
N ASN A 36 -2.19 -9.63 2.59
CA ASN A 36 -3.30 -10.28 1.91
C ASN A 36 -3.88 -9.31 0.89
N LEU A 37 -4.14 -9.79 -0.32
CA LEU A 37 -4.68 -9.03 -1.43
C LEU A 37 -5.63 -9.92 -2.21
N SER A 38 -6.84 -9.42 -2.48
CA SER A 38 -7.77 -9.99 -3.44
C SER A 38 -8.31 -8.88 -4.32
N LEU A 39 -8.07 -8.98 -5.61
CA LEU A 39 -8.50 -8.01 -6.62
C LEU A 39 -9.40 -8.73 -7.62
N PHE A 40 -10.66 -8.32 -7.67
CA PHE A 40 -11.64 -8.78 -8.64
C PHE A 40 -11.74 -7.73 -9.73
N LEU A 41 -11.42 -8.12 -10.95
CA LEU A 41 -11.48 -7.27 -12.12
C LEU A 41 -12.76 -7.55 -12.90
N LYS A 42 -13.15 -6.60 -13.75
CA LYS A 42 -14.24 -6.75 -14.71
C LYS A 42 -13.80 -6.24 -16.06
N ASP A 43 -14.49 -6.65 -17.12
CA ASP A 43 -14.18 -6.23 -18.48
C ASP A 43 -14.45 -4.72 -18.69
N PRO A 44 -13.42 -3.88 -18.86
CA PRO A 44 -13.62 -2.45 -19.07
C PRO A 44 -14.31 -2.16 -20.41
N ALA A 45 -14.25 -3.05 -21.39
CA ALA A 45 -14.88 -2.85 -22.70
C ALA A 45 -16.42 -2.87 -22.65
N THR A 46 -17.01 -3.32 -21.53
CA THR A 46 -18.47 -3.29 -21.30
C THR A 46 -19.01 -1.88 -21.13
N THR A 47 -18.17 -0.93 -20.68
CA THR A 47 -18.49 0.50 -20.60
C THR A 47 -17.87 1.20 -21.81
N LYS A 48 -18.72 1.83 -22.65
CA LYS A 48 -18.28 2.53 -23.88
C LYS A 48 -17.90 3.98 -23.65
N GLU A 49 -18.35 4.58 -22.55
CA GLU A 49 -18.01 5.94 -22.19
C GLU A 49 -16.55 6.02 -21.75
N ALA A 50 -15.83 7.02 -22.24
CA ALA A 50 -14.48 7.30 -21.78
C ALA A 50 -14.54 7.88 -20.36
N PRO A 51 -13.77 7.33 -19.40
CA PRO A 51 -13.73 7.88 -18.05
C PRO A 51 -13.14 9.29 -18.07
N GLN A 52 -13.78 10.19 -17.35
CA GLN A 52 -13.39 11.58 -17.18
C GLN A 52 -12.58 11.80 -15.89
N THR A 53 -12.63 10.85 -14.95
CA THR A 53 -11.93 10.91 -13.66
C THR A 53 -11.20 9.61 -13.38
N LEU A 54 -10.18 9.67 -12.51
CA LEU A 54 -9.50 8.46 -12.01
C LEU A 54 -10.45 7.51 -11.30
N ALA A 55 -11.43 8.06 -10.57
CA ALA A 55 -12.44 7.26 -9.88
C ALA A 55 -13.27 6.44 -10.87
N GLN A 56 -13.67 7.04 -12.01
CA GLN A 56 -14.39 6.33 -13.08
C GLN A 56 -13.52 5.26 -13.76
N GLU A 57 -12.22 5.51 -13.94
CA GLU A 57 -11.30 4.50 -14.52
C GLU A 57 -11.18 3.27 -13.60
N VAL A 58 -11.00 3.51 -12.30
CA VAL A 58 -10.97 2.43 -11.29
C VAL A 58 -12.31 1.70 -11.26
N ASP A 59 -13.43 2.43 -11.22
CA ASP A 59 -14.76 1.83 -11.19
C ASP A 59 -15.11 1.08 -12.47
N ARG A 60 -14.50 1.41 -13.61
CA ARG A 60 -14.68 0.66 -14.86
C ARG A 60 -13.96 -0.68 -14.86
N SER A 61 -12.77 -0.74 -14.26
CA SER A 61 -11.86 -1.89 -14.38
C SER A 61 -11.87 -2.81 -13.15
N VAL A 62 -12.20 -2.27 -11.97
CA VAL A 62 -12.18 -2.98 -10.70
C VAL A 62 -13.61 -3.24 -10.24
N LYS A 63 -13.93 -4.50 -9.94
CA LYS A 63 -15.20 -4.91 -9.33
C LYS A 63 -15.13 -4.77 -7.82
N SER A 64 -14.07 -5.29 -7.23
CA SER A 64 -13.76 -5.12 -5.82
C SER A 64 -12.29 -5.33 -5.54
N LEU A 65 -11.81 -4.75 -4.44
CA LEU A 65 -10.48 -4.95 -3.89
C LEU A 65 -10.62 -5.17 -2.38
N ASP A 66 -9.92 -6.15 -1.84
CA ASP A 66 -9.66 -6.30 -0.41
C ASP A 66 -8.15 -6.45 -0.22
N ALA A 67 -7.56 -5.56 0.56
CA ALA A 67 -6.16 -5.60 0.90
C ALA A 67 -5.99 -5.39 2.40
N LYS A 68 -5.10 -6.19 3.01
CA LYS A 68 -4.71 -6.04 4.40
C LYS A 68 -3.21 -6.27 4.55
N LEU A 69 -2.53 -5.27 5.10
CA LEU A 69 -1.12 -5.28 5.44
C LEU A 69 -0.97 -5.18 6.96
N THR A 70 -0.16 -6.06 7.53
CA THR A 70 0.14 -6.10 8.96
C THR A 70 1.64 -6.18 9.15
N ILE A 71 2.20 -5.21 9.90
CA ILE A 71 3.63 -5.05 10.12
C ILE A 71 3.91 -4.80 11.61
N PRO A 72 4.49 -5.76 12.34
CA PRO A 72 4.98 -5.51 13.69
C PRO A 72 6.10 -4.45 13.68
N VAL A 73 6.04 -3.49 14.61
CA VAL A 73 7.01 -2.39 14.72
C VAL A 73 8.42 -2.92 14.95
N ASP A 74 8.57 -3.96 15.79
CA ASP A 74 9.87 -4.56 16.08
C ASP A 74 10.48 -5.25 14.85
N MET A 75 9.63 -5.93 14.06
CA MET A 75 10.03 -6.53 12.79
C MET A 75 10.51 -5.47 11.80
N ALA A 76 9.74 -4.39 11.60
CA ALA A 76 10.12 -3.29 10.72
C ALA A 76 11.40 -2.58 11.19
N THR A 77 11.55 -2.39 12.51
CA THR A 77 12.74 -1.79 13.11
C THR A 77 13.98 -2.64 12.86
N GLU A 78 13.90 -3.96 13.04
CA GLU A 78 15.00 -4.86 12.72
C GLU A 78 15.36 -4.81 11.24
N PHE A 79 14.36 -4.84 10.35
CA PHE A 79 14.59 -4.72 8.92
C PHE A 79 15.35 -3.42 8.56
N MET A 80 14.88 -2.28 9.07
CA MET A 80 15.52 -0.99 8.83
C MET A 80 16.89 -0.87 9.52
N THR A 81 17.09 -1.55 10.65
CA THR A 81 18.41 -1.62 11.30
C THR A 81 19.42 -2.31 10.39
N GLN A 82 19.02 -3.40 9.75
CA GLN A 82 19.88 -4.13 8.81
C GLN A 82 20.15 -3.30 7.55
N VAL A 83 19.17 -2.55 7.04
CA VAL A 83 19.38 -1.58 5.95
C VAL A 83 20.41 -0.52 6.35
N ALA A 84 20.24 0.13 7.51
CA ALA A 84 21.19 1.15 7.97
C ALA A 84 22.61 0.59 8.19
N LYS A 85 22.74 -0.66 8.66
CA LYS A 85 24.06 -1.32 8.77
C LYS A 85 24.72 -1.51 7.40
N LEU A 86 23.94 -1.81 6.35
CA LEU A 86 24.45 -1.90 4.98
C LEU A 86 24.89 -0.53 4.43
N GLU A 87 24.30 0.57 4.93
CA GLU A 87 24.71 1.94 4.64
C GLU A 87 25.95 2.40 5.45
N GLY A 88 26.48 1.54 6.33
CA GLY A 88 27.71 1.79 7.10
C GLY A 88 27.50 2.31 8.52
N TYR A 89 26.26 2.40 9.01
CA TYR A 89 26.01 2.77 10.40
C TYR A 89 26.44 1.67 11.37
N GLN A 90 27.01 2.08 12.51
CA GLN A 90 27.29 1.19 13.63
C GLN A 90 26.00 0.67 14.27
N GLU A 91 26.02 -0.53 14.83
CA GLU A 91 24.82 -1.26 15.29
C GLU A 91 23.90 -0.43 16.20
N ASP A 92 24.44 0.19 17.25
CA ASP A 92 23.65 0.99 18.19
C ASP A 92 23.02 2.23 17.54
N GLN A 93 23.75 2.87 16.61
CA GLN A 93 23.25 4.02 15.86
C GLN A 93 22.19 3.60 14.84
N ALA A 94 22.44 2.51 14.10
CA ALA A 94 21.52 1.94 13.13
C ALA A 94 20.18 1.58 13.77
N LYS A 95 20.22 0.92 14.93
CA LYS A 95 19.01 0.53 15.67
C LYS A 95 18.22 1.74 16.16
N LYS A 96 18.89 2.76 16.69
CA LYS A 96 18.24 4.00 17.13
C LYS A 96 17.60 4.74 15.96
N LEU A 97 18.32 4.87 14.85
CA LEU A 97 17.84 5.52 13.63
C LEU A 97 16.63 4.78 13.05
N ALA A 98 16.73 3.46 12.89
CA ALA A 98 15.66 2.61 12.38
C ALA A 98 14.39 2.74 13.23
N LYS A 99 14.53 2.69 14.56
CA LYS A 99 13.40 2.84 15.48
C LYS A 99 12.70 4.19 15.28
N GLN A 100 13.46 5.28 15.23
CA GLN A 100 12.90 6.62 15.02
C GLN A 100 12.21 6.75 13.66
N GLN A 101 12.78 6.17 12.60
CA GLN A 101 12.16 6.18 11.27
C GLN A 101 10.85 5.39 11.23
N VAL A 102 10.82 4.19 11.82
CA VAL A 102 9.62 3.36 11.86
C VAL A 102 8.52 4.00 12.71
N GLU A 103 8.86 4.51 13.90
CA GLU A 103 7.91 5.22 14.75
C GLU A 103 7.39 6.50 14.08
N GLY A 104 8.28 7.28 13.44
CA GLY A 104 7.90 8.48 12.69
C GLY A 104 6.98 8.18 11.51
N ALA A 105 7.28 7.14 10.73
CA ALA A 105 6.45 6.69 9.61
C ALA A 105 5.08 6.17 10.12
N SER A 106 5.06 5.41 11.21
CA SER A 106 3.82 4.95 11.85
C SER A 106 2.97 6.13 12.32
N ALA A 107 3.57 7.11 13.01
CA ALA A 107 2.88 8.29 13.49
C ALA A 107 2.31 9.13 12.35
N MET A 108 3.08 9.33 11.28
CA MET A 108 2.62 10.04 10.08
C MET A 108 1.48 9.28 9.38
N GLY A 109 1.60 7.95 9.27
CA GLY A 109 0.55 7.09 8.74
C GLY A 109 -0.74 7.19 9.54
N GLN A 110 -0.67 7.25 10.86
CA GLN A 110 -1.83 7.46 11.73
C GLN A 110 -2.41 8.86 11.60
N MET A 111 -1.56 9.90 11.53
CA MET A 111 -1.97 11.29 11.32
C MET A 111 -2.79 11.45 10.03
N PHE A 112 -2.36 10.80 8.95
CA PHE A 112 -3.10 10.77 7.68
C PHE A 112 -4.14 9.65 7.58
N ARG A 113 -4.40 8.93 8.68
CA ARG A 113 -5.39 7.83 8.78
C ARG A 113 -5.14 6.68 7.80
N LEU A 114 -3.92 6.58 7.26
CA LEU A 114 -3.47 5.52 6.35
C LEU A 114 -3.15 4.23 7.09
N THR A 115 -2.69 4.33 8.33
CA THR A 115 -2.36 3.20 9.18
C THR A 115 -3.07 3.30 10.53
N THR A 116 -3.17 2.15 11.19
CA THR A 116 -3.54 2.03 12.60
C THR A 116 -2.37 1.38 13.33
N LEU A 117 -2.19 1.71 14.61
CA LEU A 117 -1.22 1.06 15.47
C LEU A 117 -1.99 0.41 16.62
N GLN A 118 -1.97 -0.93 16.66
CA GLN A 118 -2.61 -1.72 17.70
C GLN A 118 -1.63 -2.82 18.11
N ASP A 119 -1.43 -3.01 19.42
CA ASP A 119 -0.56 -4.07 19.97
C ASP A 119 0.83 -4.11 19.30
N ASN A 120 1.50 -2.95 19.22
CA ASN A 120 2.79 -2.76 18.57
C ASN A 120 2.84 -3.20 17.09
N THR A 121 1.68 -3.19 16.41
CA THR A 121 1.53 -3.64 15.03
C THR A 121 0.86 -2.57 14.19
N ILE A 122 1.57 -2.14 13.15
CA ILE A 122 1.08 -1.22 12.13
C ILE A 122 0.18 -2.02 11.20
N THR A 123 -1.08 -1.64 11.08
CA THR A 123 -2.04 -2.29 10.19
C THR A 123 -2.67 -1.29 9.25
N THR A 124 -2.78 -1.67 7.98
CA THR A 124 -3.59 -0.99 6.97
C THR A 124 -4.55 -1.98 6.36
N SER A 125 -5.82 -1.60 6.25
CA SER A 125 -6.83 -2.35 5.49
C SER A 125 -7.50 -1.43 4.50
N LEU A 126 -7.63 -1.88 3.26
CA LEU A 126 -8.27 -1.15 2.18
C LEU A 126 -9.26 -2.07 1.49
N GLN A 127 -10.52 -1.68 1.49
CA GLN A 127 -11.56 -2.34 0.71
C GLN A 127 -12.15 -1.35 -0.28
N TYR A 128 -12.46 -1.84 -1.48
CA TYR A 128 -13.17 -1.09 -2.50
C TYR A 128 -14.27 -1.96 -3.08
N THR A 129 -15.47 -1.40 -3.24
CA THR A 129 -16.58 -2.02 -3.96
C THR A 129 -17.55 -0.93 -4.41
N ASN A 130 -17.93 -0.90 -5.69
CA ASN A 130 -18.95 0.00 -6.25
C ASN A 130 -18.77 1.48 -5.85
N GLY A 131 -17.62 2.06 -6.20
CA GLY A 131 -17.31 3.47 -5.90
C GLY A 131 -17.04 3.80 -4.42
N GLN A 132 -17.19 2.83 -3.50
CA GLN A 132 -17.01 3.04 -2.07
C GLN A 132 -15.71 2.42 -1.58
N ILE A 133 -14.95 3.19 -0.80
CA ILE A 133 -13.73 2.78 -0.12
C ILE A 133 -14.02 2.55 1.35
N THR A 134 -13.44 1.52 1.95
CA THR A 134 -13.31 1.36 3.40
C THR A 134 -11.82 1.27 3.73
N LEU A 135 -11.26 2.35 4.27
CA LEU A 135 -9.87 2.43 4.73
C LEU A 135 -9.85 2.31 6.25
N ASN A 136 -9.18 1.29 6.79
CA ASN A 136 -9.05 1.09 8.24
C ASN A 136 -10.41 1.10 8.99
N GLY A 137 -11.44 0.52 8.35
CA GLY A 137 -12.81 0.48 8.86
C GLY A 137 -13.65 1.74 8.59
N GLN A 138 -13.05 2.79 8.02
CA GLN A 138 -13.72 4.06 7.75
C GLN A 138 -14.17 4.13 6.29
N LYS A 139 -15.47 4.33 6.07
CA LYS A 139 -16.07 4.38 4.74
C LYS A 139 -16.00 5.78 4.15
N MET A 140 -15.66 5.88 2.86
CA MET A 140 -15.67 7.11 2.09
C MET A 140 -15.85 6.84 0.59
N PRO A 141 -16.34 7.82 -0.19
CA PRO A 141 -16.32 7.75 -1.65
C PRO A 141 -14.90 7.61 -2.21
N LEU A 142 -14.77 6.95 -3.36
CA LEU A 142 -13.49 6.80 -4.05
C LEU A 142 -12.88 8.16 -4.43
N GLU A 143 -13.70 9.14 -4.76
CA GLU A 143 -13.28 10.50 -5.10
C GLU A 143 -12.59 11.18 -3.91
N ASP A 144 -13.17 11.06 -2.72
CA ASP A 144 -12.59 11.61 -1.49
C ASP A 144 -11.26 10.93 -1.15
N PHE A 145 -11.19 9.60 -1.36
CA PHE A 145 -9.96 8.84 -1.17
C PHE A 145 -8.86 9.30 -2.13
N VAL A 146 -9.16 9.46 -3.42
CA VAL A 146 -8.20 10.00 -4.42
C VAL A 146 -7.79 11.43 -4.06
N GLY A 147 -8.74 12.26 -3.64
CA GLY A 147 -8.47 13.63 -3.19
C GLY A 147 -7.52 13.71 -2.00
N MET A 148 -7.61 12.75 -1.07
CA MET A 148 -6.71 12.65 0.08
C MET A 148 -5.25 12.51 -0.37
N PHE A 149 -4.95 11.61 -1.31
CA PHE A 149 -3.59 11.43 -1.83
C PHE A 149 -3.10 12.59 -2.70
N ALA A 150 -4.00 13.23 -3.46
CA ALA A 150 -3.64 14.43 -4.22
C ALA A 150 -3.20 15.57 -3.29
N MET A 151 -3.87 15.77 -2.15
CA MET A 151 -3.44 16.73 -1.14
C MET A 151 -2.11 16.33 -0.47
N LEU A 152 -1.90 15.05 -0.16
CA LEU A 152 -0.63 14.57 0.37
C LEU A 152 0.53 14.87 -0.58
N ALA A 153 0.37 14.59 -1.87
CA ALA A 153 1.41 14.84 -2.87
C ALA A 153 1.81 16.33 -2.97
N LEU A 154 0.90 17.25 -2.67
CA LEU A 154 1.16 18.69 -2.66
C LEU A 154 1.82 19.17 -1.35
N ASN A 155 1.62 18.44 -0.25
CA ASN A 155 2.07 18.82 1.09
C ASN A 155 3.29 18.05 1.60
N VAL A 156 3.79 17.05 0.85
CA VAL A 156 5.08 16.41 1.14
C VAL A 156 6.19 17.39 0.71
N PRO A 157 6.97 18.00 1.63
CA PRO A 157 8.18 18.68 1.23
C PRO A 157 9.07 17.66 0.52
N VAL A 158 9.57 18.01 -0.67
CA VAL A 158 10.63 17.23 -1.33
C VAL A 158 11.73 17.08 -0.30
N VAL A 159 11.89 15.88 0.26
CA VAL A 159 13.01 15.58 1.15
C VAL A 159 14.24 15.84 0.30
N PRO A 160 15.08 16.86 0.63
CA PRO A 160 16.31 17.07 -0.09
C PRO A 160 17.08 15.76 -0.02
N ALA A 161 17.56 15.26 -1.17
CA ALA A 161 18.49 14.15 -1.19
C ALA A 161 19.58 14.43 -0.14
N ILE A 162 19.74 13.52 0.83
CA ILE A 162 20.82 13.62 1.80
C ILE A 162 22.10 13.75 0.97
N PRO A 163 22.88 14.83 1.10
CA PRO A 163 24.14 14.95 0.40
C PRO A 163 24.98 13.74 0.77
N GLN A 164 25.34 12.91 -0.21
CA GLN A 164 26.36 11.89 -0.01
C GLN A 164 27.62 12.62 0.43
N GLN A 165 28.04 12.40 1.67
CA GLN A 165 29.39 12.70 2.12
C GLN A 165 30.25 11.45 1.97
#